data_AF-A0A512JG22-F1
#
_entry.id   AF-A0A512JG22-F1
#
_cell.length_a   1.000
_cell.length_b   1.000
_cell.length_c   1.000
_cell.angle_alpha   90.00
_cell.angle_beta   90.00
_cell.angle_gamma   90.00
#
_symmetry.space_group_name_H-M   'P 1'
#
loop_
_entity.id
_entity.type
_entity.pdbx_description
1 polymer ?
#
loop_
_entity_poly.entity_id
_entity_poly.type
_entity_poly.pdbx_seq_one_letter_code
_entity_poly.pdbx_strand_id
1 'polypeptide(L)'
;MPDVHWHLRRKVWSLRERGRVVGQVATLALADVSFRVSAAGVRRVQARRAREVVAFVRGVPVESNTPPPGAVRVCFCPYRGAEFTLEDGTPVSAAAFVHLAADGSCWAVNPR
;
A
#
# COMPACT_ATOMS: atom_id res chain seq x y z
N MET A 1 0.85 -14.91 0.36
CA MET A 1 0.53 -13.52 -0.08
C MET A 1 1.45 -12.56 0.66
N PRO A 2 2.33 -11.85 -0.04
CA PRO A 2 3.24 -10.89 0.57
C PRO A 2 2.48 -9.66 1.09
N ASP A 3 3.00 -9.06 2.16
CA ASP A 3 2.69 -7.69 2.57
C ASP A 3 3.68 -6.74 1.89
N VAL A 4 3.19 -5.74 1.17
CA VAL A 4 4.02 -4.80 0.42
C VAL A 4 3.88 -3.41 1.00
N HIS A 5 4.98 -2.68 1.14
CA HIS A 5 4.95 -1.30 1.59
C HIS A 5 6.01 -0.46 0.88
N TRP A 6 5.75 0.84 0.80
CA TRP A 6 6.70 1.79 0.23
C TRP A 6 7.80 2.15 1.23
N HIS A 7 9.05 1.94 0.83
CA HIS A 7 10.18 2.30 1.67
C HIS A 7 10.62 3.75 1.39
N LEU A 8 10.11 4.71 2.17
CA LEU A 8 10.26 6.15 1.94
C LEU A 8 11.69 6.66 1.67
N ARG A 9 12.72 6.05 2.29
CA ARG A 9 14.13 6.44 2.10
C ARG A 9 14.77 5.85 0.84
N ARG A 10 14.49 4.58 0.53
CA ARG A 10 15.09 3.84 -0.59
C ARG A 10 14.31 4.02 -1.88
N LYS A 11 13.07 4.53 -1.80
CA LYS A 11 12.18 4.73 -2.94
C LYS A 11 11.95 3.44 -3.74
N VAL A 12 11.66 2.36 -3.01
CA VAL A 12 11.33 1.03 -3.55
C VAL A 12 10.20 0.39 -2.76
N TRP A 13 9.47 -0.53 -3.39
CA TRP A 13 8.51 -1.38 -2.70
C TRP A 13 9.23 -2.54 -2.03
N SER A 14 8.99 -2.73 -0.74
CA SER A 14 9.56 -3.83 0.02
C SER A 14 8.50 -4.91 0.24
N LEU A 15 8.79 -6.12 -0.24
CA LEU A 15 7.94 -7.30 -0.08
C LEU A 15 8.28 -7.98 1.24
N ARG A 16 7.26 -8.28 2.03
CA ARG A 16 7.39 -8.97 3.31
C ARG A 16 6.60 -10.26 3.32
N GLU A 17 7.21 -11.31 3.82
CA GLU A 17 6.55 -12.57 4.11
C GLU A 17 6.84 -12.98 5.55
N ARG A 18 5.80 -13.38 6.28
CA ARG A 18 5.92 -13.80 7.69
C ARG A 18 6.70 -12.77 8.54
N GLY A 19 6.47 -11.48 8.27
CA GLY A 19 7.09 -10.36 8.99
C GLY A 19 8.50 -9.97 8.53
N ARG A 20 9.14 -10.72 7.63
CA ARG A 20 10.51 -10.45 7.14
C ARG A 20 10.49 -9.87 5.73
N VAL A 21 11.36 -8.92 5.43
CA VAL A 21 11.55 -8.44 4.06
C VAL A 21 12.28 -9.52 3.26
N VAL A 22 11.67 -9.96 2.15
CA VAL A 22 12.21 -11.01 1.28
C VAL A 22 12.69 -10.49 -0.07
N GLY A 23 12.32 -9.26 -0.43
CA GLY A 23 12.74 -8.64 -1.69
C GLY A 23 12.36 -7.17 -1.78
N GLN A 24 12.94 -6.49 -2.77
CA GLN A 24 12.63 -5.11 -3.10
C GLN A 24 12.45 -4.98 -4.61
N VAL A 25 11.44 -4.23 -5.04
CA VAL A 25 11.12 -4.03 -6.46
C VAL A 25 10.74 -2.57 -6.71
N ALA A 26 11.00 -2.10 -7.93
CA ALA A 26 10.61 -0.76 -8.36
C ALA A 26 9.11 -0.67 -8.64
N THR A 27 8.53 -1.69 -9.29
CA THR A 27 7.11 -1.78 -9.59
C THR A 27 6.57 -3.17 -9.20
N LEU A 28 5.28 -3.26 -8.93
CA LEU A 28 4.61 -4.53 -8.65
C LEU A 28 3.12 -4.42 -8.95
N ALA A 29 2.56 -5.46 -9.57
CA ALA A 29 1.12 -5.62 -9.71
C ALA A 29 0.60 -6.74 -8.80
N LEU A 30 -0.57 -6.52 -8.19
CA LEU A 30 -1.22 -7.44 -7.27
C LEU A 30 -2.69 -7.64 -7.66
N ALA A 31 -3.17 -8.87 -7.58
CA ALA A 31 -4.58 -9.23 -7.61
C ALA A 31 -5.09 -9.60 -6.20
N ASP A 32 -6.42 -9.63 -6.01
CA ASP A 32 -7.10 -9.99 -4.76
C ASP A 32 -6.55 -9.21 -3.56
N VAL A 33 -6.63 -7.89 -3.66
CA VAL A 33 -5.89 -6.97 -2.80
C VAL A 33 -6.66 -6.62 -1.55
N SER A 34 -5.98 -6.65 -0.41
CA SER A 34 -6.42 -6.08 0.86
C SER A 34 -5.46 -5.02 1.35
N PHE A 35 -6.00 -3.90 1.82
CA PHE A 35 -5.26 -2.81 2.43
C PHE A 35 -5.27 -2.99 3.95
N ARG A 36 -4.09 -3.00 4.57
CA ARG A 36 -3.94 -3.30 6.00
C ARG A 36 -3.18 -2.19 6.69
N VAL A 37 -3.75 -1.68 7.78
CA VAL A 37 -3.12 -0.65 8.61
C VAL A 37 -3.13 -1.07 10.07
N SER A 38 -2.01 -0.88 10.77
CA SER A 38 -1.95 -1.06 12.21
C SER A 38 -2.45 0.20 12.92
N ALA A 39 -3.70 0.20 13.41
CA ALA A 39 -4.24 1.33 14.18
C ALA A 39 -3.40 1.64 15.45
N ALA A 40 -2.85 0.61 16.10
CA ALA A 40 -1.93 0.79 17.22
C ALA A 40 -0.61 1.44 16.77
N GLY A 41 -0.06 1.03 15.62
CA GLY A 41 1.11 1.65 15.02
C GLY A 41 0.86 3.12 14.64
N VAL A 42 -0.29 3.42 14.04
CA VAL A 42 -0.69 4.79 13.69
C VAL A 42 -0.74 5.68 14.94
N ARG A 43 -1.36 5.21 16.04
CA ARG A 43 -1.36 5.94 17.31
C ARG A 43 0.06 6.21 17.83
N ARG A 44 0.99 5.24 17.72
CA ARG A 44 2.41 5.45 18.07
C ARG A 44 3.08 6.49 17.18
N VAL A 45 2.87 6.42 15.86
CA VAL A 45 3.43 7.38 14.89
C VAL A 45 2.95 8.80 15.23
N GLN A 46 1.67 8.97 15.51
CA GLN A 46 1.07 10.26 15.87
C GLN A 46 1.62 10.79 17.20
N ALA A 47 1.65 9.95 18.23
CA ALA A 47 2.12 10.34 19.57
C ALA A 47 3.61 10.68 19.60
N ARG A 48 4.45 9.86 18.94
CA ARG A 48 5.91 10.04 18.94
C ARG A 48 6.41 10.98 17.85
N ARG A 49 5.55 11.36 16.90
CA ARG A 49 5.93 12.07 15.66
C ARG A 49 7.08 11.39 14.91
N ALA A 50 7.12 10.05 14.98
CA ALA A 50 8.20 9.23 14.43
C ALA A 50 7.68 8.30 13.33
N ARG A 51 8.45 8.14 12.25
CA ARG A 51 8.06 7.30 11.11
C ARG A 51 8.19 5.81 11.47
N GLU A 52 7.12 5.06 11.25
CA GLU A 52 7.05 3.61 11.39
C GLU A 52 6.30 3.04 10.18
N VAL A 53 6.64 1.82 9.74
CA VAL A 53 5.88 1.15 8.70
C VAL A 53 4.62 0.56 9.32
N VAL A 54 3.49 1.20 9.06
CA VAL A 54 2.19 0.84 9.67
C VAL A 54 1.12 0.48 8.65
N ALA A 55 1.42 0.57 7.35
CA ALA A 55 0.48 0.35 6.27
C ALA A 55 1.07 -0.62 5.23
N PHE A 56 0.25 -1.55 4.77
CA PHE A 56 0.62 -2.63 3.86
C PHE A 56 -0.47 -2.86 2.81
N VAL A 57 -0.04 -3.18 1.60
CA VAL A 57 -0.88 -3.71 0.52
C VAL A 57 -0.58 -5.20 0.42
N ARG A 58 -1.59 -6.06 0.60
CA ARG A 58 -1.44 -7.52 0.51
C ARG A 58 -2.24 -8.05 -0.66
N GLY A 59 -1.63 -8.87 -1.50
CA GLY A 59 -2.29 -9.47 -2.66
C GLY A 59 -1.51 -10.67 -3.22
N VAL A 60 -1.95 -11.18 -4.38
CA VAL A 60 -1.24 -12.16 -5.19
C VAL A 60 -0.44 -11.43 -6.26
N PRO A 61 0.90 -11.56 -6.33
CA PRO A 61 1.69 -11.01 -7.43
C PRO A 61 1.21 -11.51 -8.79
N VAL A 62 1.05 -10.60 -9.74
CA VAL A 62 0.66 -10.90 -11.13
C VAL A 62 1.55 -10.11 -12.09
N GLU A 63 1.66 -10.58 -13.33
CA GLU A 63 2.40 -9.87 -14.37
C GLU A 63 1.57 -8.70 -14.92
N SER A 64 2.03 -7.48 -14.68
CA SER A 64 1.53 -6.27 -15.34
C SER A 64 2.50 -5.10 -15.12
N ASN A 65 2.81 -4.39 -16.20
CA ASN A 65 3.80 -3.30 -16.17
C ASN A 65 3.17 -1.91 -16.02
N THR A 66 1.86 -1.76 -16.22
CA THR A 66 1.18 -0.46 -16.17
C THR A 66 -0.17 -0.55 -15.46
N PRO A 67 -0.65 0.54 -14.84
CA PRO A 67 -2.02 0.62 -14.36
C PRO A 67 -3.02 0.42 -15.50
N PRO A 68 -4.06 -0.43 -15.32
CA PRO A 68 -5.16 -0.53 -16.26
C PRO A 68 -5.90 0.81 -16.42
N PRO A 69 -6.54 1.06 -17.58
CA PRO A 69 -7.46 2.18 -17.74
C PRO A 69 -8.53 2.19 -16.65
N GLY A 70 -8.83 3.37 -16.10
CA GLY A 70 -9.82 3.52 -15.03
C GLY A 70 -9.32 3.17 -13.62
N ALA A 71 -8.03 2.82 -13.46
CA ALA A 71 -7.45 2.71 -12.13
C ALA A 71 -7.44 4.07 -11.42
N VAL A 72 -7.83 4.09 -10.15
CA VAL A 72 -7.88 5.30 -9.31
C VAL A 72 -6.79 5.27 -8.25
N ARG A 73 -6.35 6.45 -7.83
CA ARG A 73 -5.26 6.56 -6.85
C ARG A 73 -5.76 6.26 -5.44
N VAL A 74 -5.02 5.40 -4.73
CA VAL A 74 -5.23 5.10 -3.32
C VAL A 74 -4.09 5.73 -2.51
N CYS A 75 -4.47 6.44 -1.46
CA CYS A 75 -3.59 7.23 -0.60
C CYS A 75 -3.58 6.68 0.83
N PHE A 76 -2.48 6.92 1.55
CA PHE A 76 -2.40 6.67 2.99
C PHE A 76 -1.60 7.78 3.66
N CYS A 77 -2.14 8.33 4.75
CA CYS A 77 -1.44 9.27 5.61
C CYS A 77 -1.70 8.93 7.09
N PRO A 78 -0.68 8.53 7.87
CA PRO A 78 -0.86 8.14 9.26
C PRO A 78 -1.29 9.32 10.17
N TYR A 79 -1.22 10.56 9.69
CA TYR A 79 -1.71 11.73 10.41
C TYR A 79 -3.17 12.09 10.10
N ARG A 80 -3.78 11.48 9.07
CA ARG A 80 -5.20 11.66 8.74
C ARG A 80 -6.07 10.56 9.35
N GLY A 81 -5.56 9.32 9.43
CA GLY A 81 -6.33 8.20 9.96
C GLY A 81 -5.59 6.88 9.84
N ALA A 82 -6.24 5.81 10.30
CA ALA A 82 -5.73 4.44 10.22
C ALA A 82 -6.33 3.66 9.04
N GLU A 83 -6.61 4.35 7.94
CA GLU A 83 -7.30 3.82 6.77
C GLU A 83 -6.58 4.29 5.50
N PHE A 84 -6.60 3.46 4.45
CA PHE A 84 -6.32 3.93 3.11
C PHE A 84 -7.56 4.65 2.58
N THR A 85 -7.38 5.67 1.73
CA THR A 85 -8.50 6.42 1.17
C THR A 85 -8.28 6.69 -0.31
N LEU A 86 -9.38 6.91 -1.04
CA LEU A 86 -9.34 7.60 -2.33
C LEU A 86 -8.99 9.08 -2.14
N GLU A 87 -8.84 9.81 -3.25
CA GLU A 87 -8.53 11.25 -3.22
C GLU A 87 -9.64 12.09 -2.59
N ASP A 88 -10.89 11.65 -2.71
CA ASP A 88 -12.06 12.29 -2.08
C ASP A 88 -12.22 11.96 -0.58
N GLY A 89 -11.35 11.10 -0.02
CA GLY A 89 -11.40 10.66 1.38
C GLY A 89 -12.21 9.39 1.64
N THR A 90 -12.84 8.80 0.62
CA THR A 90 -13.56 7.53 0.76
C THR A 90 -12.62 6.42 1.26
N PRO A 91 -12.92 5.75 2.39
CA PRO A 91 -12.09 4.66 2.89
C PRO A 91 -12.01 3.48 1.91
N VAL A 92 -10.84 2.84 1.84
CA VAL A 92 -10.58 1.68 0.99
C VAL A 92 -9.95 0.58 1.83
N SER A 93 -10.53 -0.62 1.76
CA SER A 93 -10.10 -1.81 2.48
C SER A 93 -9.66 -2.94 1.53
N ALA A 94 -10.15 -2.94 0.29
CA ALA A 94 -9.83 -3.93 -0.72
C ALA A 94 -9.87 -3.37 -2.14
N ALA A 95 -9.30 -4.11 -3.10
CA ALA A 95 -9.42 -3.84 -4.53
C ALA A 95 -9.30 -5.15 -5.32
N ALA A 96 -9.86 -5.19 -6.53
CA ALA A 96 -9.68 -6.35 -7.41
C ALA A 96 -8.23 -6.45 -7.91
N PHE A 97 -7.61 -5.30 -8.18
CA PHE A 97 -6.25 -5.19 -8.69
C PHE A 97 -5.59 -3.92 -8.16
N VAL A 98 -4.27 -3.97 -7.91
CA VAL A 98 -3.44 -2.81 -7.60
C VAL A 98 -2.15 -2.84 -8.41
N HIS A 99 -1.81 -1.69 -9.02
CA HIS A 99 -0.48 -1.41 -9.55
C HIS A 99 0.28 -0.45 -8.61
N LEU A 100 1.43 -0.90 -8.15
CA LEU A 100 2.38 -0.17 -7.32
C LEU A 100 3.50 0.37 -8.23
N ALA A 101 3.51 1.68 -8.45
CA ALA A 101 4.39 2.33 -9.42
C ALA A 101 5.74 2.75 -8.81
N ALA A 102 6.74 2.99 -9.65
CA ALA A 102 8.12 3.29 -9.23
C ALA A 102 8.31 4.62 -8.50
N ASP A 103 7.33 5.51 -8.57
CA ASP A 103 7.28 6.77 -7.84
C ASP A 103 6.71 6.63 -6.40
N GLY A 104 6.23 5.43 -6.05
CA GLY A 104 5.54 5.15 -4.79
C GLY A 104 4.02 5.35 -4.84
N SER A 105 3.46 5.64 -6.01
CA SER A 105 2.01 5.76 -6.20
C SER A 105 1.34 4.37 -6.24
N CYS A 106 0.12 4.29 -5.71
CA CYS A 106 -0.71 3.08 -5.66
C CYS A 106 -2.00 3.32 -6.46
N TRP A 107 -2.23 2.50 -7.49
CA TRP A 107 -3.36 2.62 -8.41
C TRP A 107 -4.23 1.38 -8.31
N ALA A 108 -5.52 1.52 -8.01
CA ALA A 108 -6.43 0.42 -7.75
C ALA A 108 -7.58 0.35 -8.78
N VAL A 109 -8.01 -0.86 -9.11
CA VAL A 109 -9.21 -1.14 -9.89
C VAL A 109 -10.28 -1.73 -8.98
N ASN A 110 -11.50 -1.21 -9.06
CA ASN A 110 -12.64 -1.56 -8.21
C ASN A 110 -12.32 -1.51 -6.70
N PRO A 111 -11.80 -0.39 -6.17
CA PRO A 111 -11.56 -0.23 -4.74
C PRO A 111 -12.89 -0.22 -3.95
N ARG A 112 -12.87 -0.77 -2.74
CA ARG A 112 -14.01 -0.82 -1.81
C ARG A 112 -13.54 -0.93 -0.37
#